data_AF-A0A9E6XX67-F1
#
_entry.id   AF-A0A9E6XX67-F1
#
_cell.length_a   1.000
_cell.length_b   1.000
_cell.length_c   1.000
_cell.angle_alpha   90.00
_cell.angle_beta   90.00
_cell.angle_gamma   90.00
#
_symmetry.space_group_name_H-M   'P 1'
#
loop_
_entity.id
_entity.type
_entity.pdbx_description
1 polymer ?
#
loop_
_entity_poly.entity_id
_entity_poly.type
_entity_poly.pdbx_seq_one_letter_code
_entity_poly.pdbx_strand_id
1 'polypeptide(L)'
;MRPFPALAGCAALAAGALALPAGASAASCAPMSGAIADAVDGELFQAPEITGMTATVDDACTITLSDQIANRPALAANDQLQWWLDTDNNPNTGVIYTGFGNAPWQQGADYGVVLFGSGNAALYGPNRNAPPLGQLPAAGPFSVAVPAAAVGATETSAIRIAGAALTRTAGNTTVYEDIAPNLGSPPFVLQLRPGTASTPAPAPAPTPTPAPTPTVQCVVPNLKGLTAKKARTSLTAAHCTLGKVSRHRGRGRPGRIVASSPRAGATAPEATKVSVIVRPKRR
;
A
#
# COMPACT_ATOMS: atom_id res chain seq x y z
N MET A 1 60.97 44.18 11.95
CA MET A 1 59.57 43.72 11.98
C MET A 1 58.99 43.89 10.59
N ARG A 2 58.80 42.79 9.85
CA ARG A 2 58.17 42.78 8.52
C ARG A 2 56.81 42.07 8.66
N PRO A 3 55.69 42.64 8.16
CA PRO A 3 54.41 41.95 8.19
C PRO A 3 54.29 41.01 6.99
N PHE A 4 53.81 39.79 7.23
CA PHE A 4 53.32 38.88 6.20
C PHE A 4 51.87 39.24 5.84
N PRO A 5 51.45 39.25 4.55
CA PRO A 5 50.05 39.34 4.20
C PRO A 5 49.41 37.95 4.18
N ALA A 6 48.25 37.83 4.83
CA ALA A 6 47.38 36.67 4.77
C ALA A 6 46.59 36.68 3.45
N LEU A 7 46.78 35.66 2.62
CA LEU A 7 45.93 35.35 1.47
C LEU A 7 44.84 34.37 1.94
N ALA A 8 43.63 34.91 2.14
CA ALA A 8 42.41 34.12 2.29
C ALA A 8 41.87 33.80 0.88
N GLY A 9 41.81 32.51 0.54
CA GLY A 9 41.30 32.04 -0.75
C GLY A 9 40.60 30.70 -0.64
N CYS A 10 39.32 30.71 -1.04
CA CYS A 10 38.53 29.60 -1.60
C CYS A 10 38.26 28.35 -0.75
N ALA A 11 36.98 28.07 -0.49
CA ALA A 11 36.19 27.20 -1.38
C ALA A 11 34.75 27.05 -0.84
N ALA A 12 33.77 27.55 -1.58
CA ALA A 12 32.37 27.18 -1.37
C ALA A 12 32.14 25.79 -1.99
N LEU A 13 31.90 24.79 -1.15
CA LEU A 13 31.44 23.47 -1.57
C LEU A 13 29.97 23.55 -1.95
N ALA A 14 29.69 23.50 -3.26
CA ALA A 14 28.35 23.32 -3.79
C ALA A 14 27.88 21.88 -3.50
N ALA A 15 26.78 21.75 -2.76
CA ALA A 15 26.09 20.49 -2.53
C ALA A 15 25.44 20.01 -3.85
N GLY A 16 26.14 19.15 -4.58
CA GLY A 16 25.55 18.39 -5.69
C GLY A 16 24.70 17.26 -5.13
N ALA A 17 23.38 17.42 -5.13
CA ALA A 17 22.46 16.31 -4.89
C ALA A 17 22.60 15.30 -6.03
N LEU A 18 23.16 14.12 -5.74
CA LEU A 18 23.10 12.98 -6.64
C LEU A 18 21.62 12.55 -6.76
N ALA A 19 21.02 12.80 -7.92
CA ALA A 19 19.75 12.17 -8.28
C ALA A 19 19.98 10.67 -8.49
N LEU A 20 19.42 9.84 -7.60
CA LEU A 20 19.37 8.40 -7.78
C LEU A 20 18.48 8.05 -8.99
N PRO A 21 18.85 7.06 -9.82
CA PRO A 21 18.01 6.61 -10.91
C PRO A 21 16.73 5.96 -10.35
N ALA A 22 15.57 6.47 -10.79
CA ALA A 22 14.27 5.86 -10.54
C ALA A 22 14.20 4.51 -11.27
N GLY A 23 14.39 3.41 -10.54
CA GLY A 23 14.37 2.07 -11.13
C GLY A 23 14.84 0.93 -10.23
N ALA A 24 15.48 1.20 -9.08
CA ALA A 24 15.62 0.19 -8.05
C ALA A 24 14.26 0.01 -7.37
N SER A 25 13.58 -1.11 -7.60
CA SER A 25 12.53 -1.55 -6.69
C SER A 25 13.14 -1.58 -5.29
N ALA A 26 12.63 -0.73 -4.39
CA ALA A 26 13.03 -0.80 -2.99
C ALA A 26 12.88 -2.26 -2.53
N ALA A 27 13.89 -2.75 -1.81
CA ALA A 27 13.81 -4.02 -1.09
C ALA A 27 12.43 -4.12 -0.42
N SER A 28 11.65 -5.12 -0.79
CA SER A 28 10.33 -5.34 -0.20
C SER A 28 10.42 -6.57 0.68
N CYS A 29 9.95 -6.48 1.92
CA CYS A 29 9.88 -7.63 2.82
C CYS A 29 8.47 -8.19 2.84
N ALA A 30 8.34 -9.49 3.10
CA ALA A 30 7.04 -10.08 3.42
C ALA A 30 6.70 -9.69 4.87
N PRO A 31 5.54 -9.04 5.12
CA PRO A 31 5.17 -8.68 6.48
C PRO A 31 5.13 -9.91 7.39
N MET A 32 5.69 -9.79 8.58
CA MET A 32 5.75 -10.87 9.54
C MET A 32 5.80 -10.36 10.98
N SER A 33 5.53 -11.25 11.92
CA SER A 33 5.64 -10.99 13.35
C SER A 33 6.16 -12.23 14.07
N GLY A 34 7.07 -12.03 15.02
CA GLY A 34 7.48 -13.03 16.00
C GLY A 34 7.28 -12.46 17.41
N ALA A 35 6.95 -13.33 18.36
CA ALA A 35 6.85 -12.95 19.76
C ALA A 35 7.30 -14.09 20.68
N ILE A 36 7.79 -13.71 21.85
CA ILE A 36 8.07 -14.60 22.97
C ILE A 36 7.39 -14.08 24.23
N ALA A 37 7.05 -15.00 25.12
CA ALA A 37 6.68 -14.67 26.49
C ALA A 37 7.93 -14.76 27.36
N ASP A 38 7.96 -13.92 28.39
CA ASP A 38 9.02 -13.86 29.39
C ASP A 38 8.38 -14.07 30.76
N ALA A 39 9.08 -14.78 31.66
CA ALA A 39 8.54 -14.98 33.00
C ALA A 39 8.53 -13.66 33.76
N VAL A 40 7.66 -13.54 34.77
CA VAL A 40 7.75 -12.42 35.70
C VAL A 40 8.85 -12.73 36.71
N ASP A 41 10.09 -12.41 36.38
CA ASP A 41 11.27 -12.66 37.21
C ASP A 41 12.22 -11.47 37.34
N GLY A 42 11.80 -10.28 36.92
CA GLY A 42 12.63 -9.08 36.98
C GLY A 42 13.26 -8.87 38.36
N GLU A 43 14.60 -8.77 38.36
CA GLU A 43 15.42 -8.78 39.56
C GLU A 43 15.01 -7.62 40.49
N LEU A 44 14.44 -7.98 41.64
CA LEU A 44 14.01 -7.07 42.71
C LEU A 44 12.86 -6.11 42.35
N PHE A 45 12.11 -6.35 41.25
CA PHE A 45 10.95 -5.55 40.79
C PHE A 45 11.21 -4.04 40.59
N GLN A 46 12.49 -3.65 40.48
CA GLN A 46 12.89 -2.25 40.31
C GLN A 46 13.21 -1.90 38.87
N ALA A 47 13.48 -2.86 37.99
CA ALA A 47 13.53 -2.64 36.55
C ALA A 47 12.11 -2.56 35.95
N PRO A 48 11.93 -1.99 34.74
CA PRO A 48 10.72 -2.28 33.96
C PRO A 48 10.64 -3.80 33.72
N GLU A 49 9.49 -4.39 34.00
CA GLU A 49 9.28 -5.84 33.93
C GLU A 49 8.86 -6.25 32.51
N ILE A 50 9.75 -6.90 31.77
CA ILE A 50 9.44 -7.50 30.48
C ILE A 50 8.65 -8.79 30.73
N THR A 51 7.47 -8.88 30.12
CA THR A 51 6.65 -10.11 30.16
C THR A 51 6.51 -10.75 28.78
N GLY A 52 7.09 -10.10 27.78
CA GLY A 52 7.16 -10.61 26.42
C GLY A 52 7.81 -9.60 25.50
N MET A 53 8.39 -10.14 24.44
CA MET A 53 9.00 -9.35 23.38
C MET A 53 8.30 -9.66 22.07
N THR A 54 8.16 -8.65 21.22
CA THR A 54 7.60 -8.78 19.88
C THR A 54 8.52 -8.09 18.89
N ALA A 55 8.77 -8.73 17.75
CA ALA A 55 9.38 -8.10 16.59
C ALA A 55 8.46 -8.26 15.38
N THR A 56 8.13 -7.16 14.72
CA THR A 56 7.37 -7.16 13.46
C THR A 56 8.23 -6.63 12.32
N VAL A 57 7.90 -7.01 11.10
CA VAL A 57 8.52 -6.50 9.87
C VAL A 57 7.40 -6.05 8.95
N ASP A 58 7.52 -4.84 8.41
CA ASP A 58 6.59 -4.33 7.40
C ASP A 58 7.07 -4.60 5.96
N ASP A 59 6.30 -4.15 4.98
CA ASP A 59 6.62 -4.31 3.56
C ASP A 59 7.81 -3.46 3.10
N ALA A 60 8.19 -2.44 3.89
CA ALA A 60 9.37 -1.60 3.69
C ALA A 60 10.65 -2.15 4.36
N CYS A 61 10.62 -3.38 4.88
CA CYS A 61 11.72 -3.98 5.64
C CYS A 61 12.10 -3.19 6.90
N THR A 62 11.13 -2.53 7.53
CA THR A 62 11.30 -1.91 8.85
C THR A 62 10.98 -2.92 9.92
N ILE A 63 11.95 -3.21 10.77
CA ILE A 63 11.80 -4.08 11.94
C ILE A 63 11.30 -3.22 13.09
N THR A 64 10.12 -3.50 13.65
CA THR A 64 9.66 -2.85 14.88
C THR A 64 9.90 -3.80 16.05
N LEU A 65 10.77 -3.39 16.97
CA LEU A 65 11.05 -4.09 18.22
C LEU A 65 10.14 -3.51 19.31
N SER A 66 9.51 -4.35 20.11
CA SER A 66 8.62 -3.92 21.19
C SER A 66 8.67 -4.87 22.38
N ASP A 67 8.75 -4.30 23.58
CA ASP A 67 8.64 -5.07 24.82
C ASP A 67 7.29 -4.80 25.50
N GLN A 68 6.72 -5.84 26.11
CA GLN A 68 5.51 -5.76 26.93
C GLN A 68 5.91 -5.54 28.38
N ILE A 69 5.68 -4.31 28.88
CA ILE A 69 6.08 -3.91 30.23
C ILE A 69 4.90 -4.00 31.19
N ALA A 70 4.97 -4.90 32.18
CA ALA A 70 3.82 -5.18 33.07
C ALA A 70 3.69 -4.20 34.24
N ASN A 71 4.82 -3.70 34.77
CA ASN A 71 4.84 -2.91 36.00
C ASN A 71 4.88 -1.39 35.77
N ARG A 72 4.91 -0.90 34.51
CA ARG A 72 4.95 0.53 34.18
C ARG A 72 4.06 0.92 33.00
N PRO A 73 3.34 2.06 33.08
CA PRO A 73 2.59 2.59 31.94
C PRO A 73 3.45 3.35 30.93
N ALA A 74 4.66 3.78 31.32
CA ALA A 74 5.66 4.43 30.48
C ALA A 74 7.06 4.30 31.11
N LEU A 75 8.12 4.49 30.31
CA LEU A 75 9.50 4.52 30.80
C LEU A 75 9.74 5.79 31.63
N ALA A 76 10.33 5.64 32.82
CA ALA A 76 10.82 6.75 33.61
C ALA A 76 12.09 7.36 32.98
N ALA A 77 12.47 8.57 33.36
CA ALA A 77 13.62 9.28 32.77
C ALA A 77 14.95 8.49 32.82
N ASN A 78 15.12 7.64 33.82
CA ASN A 78 16.31 6.80 34.00
C ASN A 78 16.15 5.37 33.46
N ASP A 79 14.99 5.04 32.91
CA ASP A 79 14.73 3.73 32.33
C ASP A 79 15.29 3.63 30.91
N GLN A 80 15.65 2.42 30.53
CA GLN A 80 16.06 2.07 29.19
C GLN A 80 15.48 0.72 28.80
N LEU A 81 15.06 0.58 27.54
CA LEU A 81 14.90 -0.71 26.90
C LEU A 81 16.04 -0.90 25.91
N GLN A 82 16.59 -2.09 25.87
CA GLN A 82 17.73 -2.44 25.04
C GLN A 82 17.46 -3.73 24.29
N TRP A 83 17.82 -3.76 23.01
CA TRP A 83 17.76 -4.97 22.19
C TRP A 83 19.12 -5.24 21.55
N TRP A 84 19.51 -6.51 21.54
CA TRP A 84 20.70 -7.02 20.88
C TRP A 84 20.29 -7.83 19.66
N LEU A 85 20.86 -7.48 18.50
CA LEU A 85 20.57 -8.06 17.22
C LEU A 85 21.84 -8.74 16.70
N ASP A 86 21.79 -10.06 16.57
CA ASP A 86 22.80 -10.86 15.87
C ASP A 86 22.24 -11.17 14.48
N THR A 87 22.91 -10.63 13.46
CA THR A 87 22.44 -10.58 12.07
C THR A 87 23.14 -11.59 11.17
N ASP A 88 24.28 -12.12 11.60
CA ASP A 88 25.05 -13.13 10.89
C ASP A 88 24.96 -14.53 11.52
N ASN A 89 24.28 -14.65 12.68
CA ASN A 89 24.10 -15.88 13.44
C ASN A 89 25.44 -16.54 13.81
N ASN A 90 26.49 -15.75 13.93
CA ASN A 90 27.80 -16.23 14.34
C ASN A 90 28.10 -15.76 15.77
N PRO A 91 28.04 -16.68 16.76
CA PRO A 91 28.21 -16.32 18.17
C PRO A 91 29.64 -15.84 18.51
N ASN A 92 30.57 -15.89 17.55
CA ASN A 92 31.96 -15.46 17.71
C ASN A 92 32.26 -14.09 17.07
N THR A 93 31.33 -13.54 16.29
CA THR A 93 31.40 -12.18 15.73
C THR A 93 30.44 -11.28 16.47
N GLY A 94 30.76 -10.00 16.55
CA GLY A 94 29.93 -9.08 17.32
C GLY A 94 30.11 -9.23 18.84
N VAL A 95 30.35 -8.10 19.49
CA VAL A 95 30.09 -7.98 20.92
C VAL A 95 29.51 -6.60 21.13
N ILE A 96 28.28 -6.52 21.61
CA ILE A 96 27.67 -5.24 21.87
C ILE A 96 27.50 -4.96 23.34
N TYR A 97 28.04 -3.80 23.71
CA TYR A 97 28.07 -3.28 25.05
C TYR A 97 27.21 -2.02 25.16
N THR A 98 26.09 -1.96 24.43
CA THR A 98 25.01 -1.05 24.80
C THR A 98 24.38 -1.64 26.05
N GLY A 99 24.76 -1.15 27.22
CA GLY A 99 24.26 -1.66 28.50
C GLY A 99 25.32 -2.25 29.40
N PHE A 100 25.01 -2.26 30.70
CA PHE A 100 25.86 -2.75 31.77
C PHE A 100 25.30 -4.09 32.25
N GLY A 101 26.16 -5.11 32.30
CA GLY A 101 25.81 -6.52 32.48
C GLY A 101 26.57 -7.34 31.44
N ASN A 102 27.00 -8.57 31.79
CA ASN A 102 27.64 -9.50 30.85
C ASN A 102 26.60 -10.57 30.44
N ALA A 103 25.43 -10.14 29.97
CA ALA A 103 24.41 -11.09 29.52
C ALA A 103 25.00 -11.95 28.40
N PRO A 104 24.86 -13.29 28.44
CA PRO A 104 25.43 -14.17 27.41
C PRO A 104 25.03 -13.77 25.99
N TRP A 105 23.85 -13.20 25.82
CA TRP A 105 23.28 -12.78 24.54
C TRP A 105 23.95 -11.56 23.90
N GLN A 106 24.82 -10.85 24.64
CA GLN A 106 25.65 -9.78 24.08
C GLN A 106 26.82 -10.33 23.24
N GLN A 107 27.20 -11.58 23.47
CA GLN A 107 28.19 -12.29 22.67
C GLN A 107 27.50 -12.78 21.39
N GLY A 108 28.01 -12.39 20.22
CA GLY A 108 27.34 -12.66 18.95
C GLY A 108 26.58 -11.46 18.38
N ALA A 109 26.27 -10.45 19.20
CA ALA A 109 25.44 -9.34 18.75
C ALA A 109 26.22 -8.34 17.89
N ASP A 110 25.70 -8.08 16.69
CA ASP A 110 26.26 -7.15 15.71
C ASP A 110 25.75 -5.72 15.88
N TYR A 111 24.49 -5.58 16.33
CA TYR A 111 23.82 -4.30 16.54
C TYR A 111 23.06 -4.21 17.87
N GLY A 112 23.04 -2.99 18.43
CA GLY A 112 22.42 -2.66 19.71
C GLY A 112 21.45 -1.53 19.53
N VAL A 113 20.22 -1.70 20.00
CA VAL A 113 19.16 -0.69 19.92
C VAL A 113 18.81 -0.27 21.34
N VAL A 114 18.81 1.03 21.61
CA VAL A 114 18.46 1.56 22.93
C VAL A 114 17.32 2.55 22.80
N LEU A 115 16.25 2.34 23.55
CA LEU A 115 15.19 3.32 23.79
C LEU A 115 15.37 3.89 25.19
N PHE A 116 15.59 5.19 25.27
CA PHE A 116 15.70 5.92 26.54
C PHE A 116 14.32 6.36 27.01
N GLY A 117 14.11 6.46 28.32
CA GLY A 117 12.85 6.99 28.86
C GLY A 117 12.54 8.46 28.52
N SER A 118 13.50 9.18 27.92
CA SER A 118 13.23 10.47 27.27
C SER A 118 12.47 10.35 25.94
N GLY A 119 12.29 9.13 25.41
CA GLY A 119 11.68 8.83 24.11
C GLY A 119 12.68 8.80 22.95
N ASN A 120 13.96 9.12 23.19
CA ASN A 120 14.99 9.02 22.15
C ASN A 120 15.38 7.55 21.94
N ALA A 121 15.56 7.15 20.69
CA ALA A 121 16.07 5.83 20.35
C ALA A 121 17.32 5.93 19.49
N ALA A 122 18.30 5.05 19.70
CA ALA A 122 19.56 5.08 18.98
C ALA A 122 20.06 3.67 18.63
N LEU A 123 20.71 3.58 17.47
CA LEU A 123 21.40 2.38 16.99
C LEU A 123 22.88 2.46 17.32
N TYR A 124 23.46 1.35 17.73
CA TYR A 124 24.87 1.19 18.05
C TYR A 124 25.46 -0.01 17.32
N GLY A 125 26.74 0.09 17.00
CA GLY A 125 27.53 -1.03 16.48
C GLY A 125 28.32 -1.75 17.57
N PRO A 126 29.19 -2.70 17.20
CA PRO A 126 29.93 -3.58 18.12
C PRO A 126 31.01 -2.87 18.95
N ASN A 127 31.37 -1.63 18.61
CA ASN A 127 32.35 -0.90 19.40
C ASN A 127 31.67 -0.17 20.59
N ARG A 128 31.89 -0.69 21.81
CA ARG A 128 31.40 -0.11 23.06
C ARG A 128 31.62 1.40 23.23
N ASN A 129 32.76 1.89 22.76
CA ASN A 129 33.18 3.27 22.97
C ASN A 129 32.81 4.17 21.79
N ALA A 130 32.21 3.62 20.74
CA ALA A 130 31.78 4.40 19.60
C ALA A 130 30.48 5.17 19.92
N PRO A 131 30.30 6.36 19.32
CA PRO A 131 29.01 7.03 19.33
C PRO A 131 27.93 6.17 18.63
N PRO A 132 26.64 6.44 18.86
CA PRO A 132 25.57 5.78 18.12
C PRO A 132 25.75 5.99 16.61
N LEU A 133 25.45 4.94 15.84
CA LEU A 133 25.46 4.94 14.38
C LEU A 133 24.38 5.87 13.80
N GLY A 134 23.28 6.06 14.54
CA GLY A 134 22.20 6.94 14.14
C GLY A 134 21.09 6.99 15.18
N GLN A 135 20.23 7.99 15.05
CA GLN A 135 18.96 8.03 15.78
C GLN A 135 17.93 7.17 15.05
N LEU A 136 17.07 6.51 15.83
CA LEU A 136 15.99 5.68 15.33
C LEU A 136 14.64 6.32 15.69
N PRO A 137 13.61 6.12 14.86
CA PRO A 137 12.26 6.55 15.19
C PRO A 137 11.71 5.68 16.34
N ALA A 138 11.23 6.34 17.39
CA ALA A 138 10.37 5.69 18.37
C ALA A 138 9.05 5.30 17.69
N ALA A 139 8.66 4.03 17.81
CA ALA A 139 7.43 3.49 17.24
C ALA A 139 6.27 3.46 18.26
N GLY A 140 6.56 3.78 19.53
CA GLY A 140 5.64 3.71 20.66
C GLY A 140 6.38 3.84 21.99
N PRO A 141 5.68 3.73 23.13
CA PRO A 141 6.25 3.97 24.46
C PRO A 141 7.33 2.95 24.85
N PHE A 142 7.26 1.74 24.28
CA PHE A 142 8.17 0.62 24.55
C PHE A 142 8.67 -0.03 23.25
N SER A 143 8.71 0.75 22.16
CA SER A 143 8.99 0.20 20.84
C SER A 143 9.79 1.13 19.94
N VAL A 144 10.67 0.56 19.12
CA VAL A 144 11.57 1.25 18.20
C VAL A 144 11.48 0.63 16.82
N ALA A 145 11.47 1.47 15.78
CA ALA A 145 11.55 1.03 14.40
C ALA A 145 13.00 1.11 13.88
N VAL A 146 13.48 0.01 13.32
CA VAL A 146 14.85 -0.22 12.85
C VAL A 146 14.79 -0.64 11.38
N PRO A 147 15.26 0.17 10.43
CA PRO A 147 15.38 -0.27 9.05
C PRO A 147 16.34 -1.47 8.95
N ALA A 148 15.95 -2.57 8.31
CA ALA A 148 16.79 -3.78 8.19
C ALA A 148 18.17 -3.47 7.58
N ALA A 149 18.21 -2.59 6.57
CA ALA A 149 19.46 -2.16 5.96
C ALA A 149 20.41 -1.40 6.92
N ALA A 150 19.89 -0.77 7.97
CA ALA A 150 20.71 -0.08 8.98
C ALA A 150 21.52 -1.05 9.85
N VAL A 151 21.06 -2.31 9.93
CA VAL A 151 21.72 -3.41 10.65
C VAL A 151 22.33 -4.42 9.68
N GLY A 152 22.61 -4.03 8.44
CA GLY A 152 23.22 -4.91 7.44
C GLY A 152 22.36 -6.11 7.03
N ALA A 153 21.10 -6.18 7.47
CA ALA A 153 20.21 -7.27 7.16
C ALA A 153 19.55 -7.09 5.79
N THR A 154 19.38 -8.21 5.10
CA THR A 154 18.69 -8.36 3.81
C THR A 154 17.39 -9.13 3.98
N GLU A 155 16.56 -9.20 2.94
CA GLU A 155 15.28 -9.91 3.00
C GLU A 155 15.41 -11.44 3.15
N THR A 156 16.62 -11.98 3.30
CA THR A 156 16.87 -13.40 3.60
C THR A 156 17.61 -13.60 4.92
N SER A 157 17.81 -12.53 5.69
CA SER A 157 18.56 -12.57 6.94
C SER A 157 17.75 -13.21 8.07
N ALA A 158 18.45 -13.99 8.89
CA ALA A 158 17.95 -14.55 10.13
C ALA A 158 18.52 -13.73 11.28
N ILE A 159 17.69 -12.95 11.96
CA ILE A 159 18.12 -12.07 13.05
C ILE A 159 17.77 -12.74 14.37
N ARG A 160 18.75 -12.97 15.24
CA ARG A 160 18.50 -13.35 16.63
C ARG A 160 18.32 -12.10 17.48
N ILE A 161 17.30 -12.11 18.31
CA ILE A 161 16.91 -10.97 19.12
C ILE A 161 16.82 -11.41 20.58
N ALA A 162 17.49 -10.64 21.44
CA ALA A 162 17.31 -10.63 22.89
C ALA A 162 17.27 -9.18 23.36
N GLY A 163 16.89 -8.94 24.60
CA GLY A 163 16.81 -7.60 25.15
C GLY A 163 16.86 -7.56 26.66
N ALA A 164 16.87 -6.33 27.18
CA ALA A 164 16.79 -6.07 28.60
C ALA A 164 16.12 -4.73 28.87
N ALA A 165 15.42 -4.67 29.99
CA ALA A 165 14.89 -3.44 30.56
C ALA A 165 15.72 -3.07 31.78
N LEU A 166 16.08 -1.80 31.91
CA LEU A 166 16.97 -1.35 32.98
C LEU A 166 16.42 -0.08 33.64
N THR A 167 16.64 0.07 34.95
CA THR A 167 16.54 1.38 35.62
C THR A 167 17.85 1.75 36.30
N ARG A 168 18.18 3.05 36.29
CA ARG A 168 19.34 3.61 36.96
C ARG A 168 18.94 4.47 38.16
N THR A 169 19.52 4.16 39.31
CA THR A 169 19.42 5.03 40.49
C THR A 169 20.43 6.19 40.47
N ALA A 170 20.18 7.20 41.31
CA ALA A 170 20.95 8.43 41.39
C ALA A 170 22.47 8.17 41.47
N GLY A 171 23.25 8.87 40.64
CA GLY A 171 24.69 8.68 40.51
C GLY A 171 25.13 7.65 39.46
N ASN A 172 24.18 7.00 38.76
CA ASN A 172 24.47 6.04 37.68
C ASN A 172 25.29 4.82 38.16
N THR A 173 25.16 4.48 39.44
CA THR A 173 26.03 3.51 40.15
C THR A 173 25.38 2.15 40.38
N THR A 174 24.05 2.08 40.54
CA THR A 174 23.31 0.81 40.68
C THR A 174 22.32 0.68 39.53
N VAL A 175 22.32 -0.51 38.93
CA VAL A 175 21.48 -0.90 37.81
C VAL A 175 20.62 -2.06 38.27
N TYR A 176 19.31 -1.92 38.12
CA TYR A 176 18.39 -3.05 38.15
C TYR A 176 18.06 -3.41 36.72
N GLU A 177 18.09 -4.69 36.40
CA GLU A 177 17.85 -5.19 35.06
C GLU A 177 16.84 -6.33 35.07
N ASP A 178 16.13 -6.45 33.97
CA ASP A 178 15.29 -7.57 33.64
C ASP A 178 15.62 -8.00 32.21
N ILE A 179 15.98 -9.26 32.00
CA ILE A 179 16.56 -9.77 30.76
C ILE A 179 15.57 -10.73 30.11
N ALA A 180 15.26 -10.44 28.84
CA ALA A 180 14.34 -11.22 28.04
C ALA A 180 15.01 -11.73 26.75
N PRO A 181 14.87 -13.02 26.37
CA PRO A 181 14.35 -14.09 27.21
C PRO A 181 15.23 -14.36 28.44
N ASN A 182 14.65 -14.96 29.50
CA ASN A 182 15.37 -15.32 30.72
C ASN A 182 16.72 -16.01 30.45
N LEU A 183 17.68 -15.78 31.34
CA LEU A 183 19.01 -16.40 31.25
C LEU A 183 18.92 -17.93 31.10
N GLY A 184 19.55 -18.46 30.05
CA GLY A 184 19.50 -19.89 29.69
C GLY A 184 18.49 -20.25 28.59
N SER A 185 17.56 -19.36 28.26
CA SER A 185 16.62 -19.52 27.14
C SER A 185 17.18 -18.90 25.86
N PRO A 186 17.18 -19.58 24.71
CA PRO A 186 17.80 -19.05 23.50
C PRO A 186 17.11 -17.76 23.01
N PRO A 187 17.86 -16.83 22.36
CA PRO A 187 17.26 -15.66 21.73
C PRO A 187 16.27 -16.10 20.66
N PHE A 188 15.20 -15.33 20.48
CA PHE A 188 14.21 -15.68 19.46
C PHE A 188 14.66 -15.22 18.09
N VAL A 189 14.25 -15.95 17.05
CA VAL A 189 14.75 -15.75 15.69
C VAL A 189 13.68 -15.11 14.81
N LEU A 190 14.00 -13.96 14.22
CA LEU A 190 13.21 -13.27 13.22
C LEU A 190 13.77 -13.58 11.82
N GLN A 191 12.98 -14.26 11.00
CA GLN A 191 13.38 -14.71 9.67
C GLN A 191 12.82 -13.80 8.59
N LEU A 192 13.62 -12.80 8.16
CA LEU A 192 13.20 -11.92 7.07
C LEU A 192 12.97 -12.73 5.79
N ARG A 193 11.98 -12.30 5.00
CA ARG A 193 11.62 -12.93 3.74
C ARG A 193 11.43 -11.88 2.67
N PRO A 194 11.78 -12.17 1.41
CA PRO A 194 11.44 -11.28 0.31
C PRO A 194 9.92 -11.15 0.23
N GLY A 195 9.47 -9.92 0.12
CA GLY A 195 8.10 -9.60 -0.24
C GLY A 195 7.82 -10.22 -1.59
N THR A 196 6.69 -10.89 -1.72
CA THR A 196 6.22 -11.24 -3.05
C THR A 196 5.96 -9.93 -3.77
N ALA A 197 6.73 -9.63 -4.81
CA ALA A 197 6.39 -8.55 -5.73
C ALA A 197 4.91 -8.73 -6.06
N SER A 198 4.08 -7.77 -5.64
CA SER A 198 2.69 -7.75 -6.04
C SER A 198 2.73 -7.70 -7.55
N THR A 199 2.51 -8.85 -8.19
CA THR A 199 2.35 -8.90 -9.64
C THR A 199 1.19 -7.95 -9.89
N PRO A 200 1.38 -6.85 -10.64
CA PRO A 200 0.29 -5.93 -10.90
C PRO A 200 -0.90 -6.77 -11.34
N ALA A 201 -2.02 -6.65 -10.62
CA ALA A 201 -3.22 -7.40 -10.96
C ALA A 201 -3.41 -7.27 -12.47
N PRO A 202 -3.57 -8.39 -13.22
CA PRO A 202 -3.70 -8.31 -14.67
C PRO A 202 -4.75 -7.25 -14.97
N ALA A 203 -4.40 -6.25 -15.78
CA ALA A 203 -5.31 -5.17 -16.13
C ALA A 203 -6.67 -5.80 -16.45
N PRO A 204 -7.78 -5.32 -15.85
CA PRO A 204 -9.07 -5.94 -16.04
C PRO A 204 -9.29 -6.11 -17.54
N ALA A 205 -9.52 -7.36 -17.96
CA ALA A 205 -9.73 -7.68 -19.36
C ALA A 205 -10.74 -6.68 -19.94
N PRO A 206 -10.51 -6.13 -21.15
CA PRO A 206 -11.46 -5.19 -21.74
C PRO A 206 -12.83 -5.87 -21.72
N THR A 207 -13.80 -5.23 -21.05
CA THR A 207 -15.18 -5.70 -21.04
C THR A 207 -15.60 -5.93 -22.49
N PRO A 208 -16.18 -7.10 -22.84
CA PRO A 208 -16.63 -7.34 -24.20
C PRO A 208 -17.63 -6.24 -24.57
N THR A 209 -17.34 -5.52 -25.66
CA THR A 209 -18.25 -4.52 -26.23
C THR A 209 -19.62 -5.16 -26.40
N PRO A 210 -20.71 -4.59 -25.87
CA PRO A 210 -22.05 -5.11 -26.07
C PRO A 210 -22.32 -5.29 -27.56
N ALA A 211 -22.76 -6.50 -27.96
CA ALA A 211 -23.18 -6.73 -29.33
C ALA A 211 -24.30 -5.74 -29.69
N PRO A 212 -24.28 -5.12 -30.89
CA PRO A 212 -25.32 -4.17 -31.28
C PRO A 212 -26.69 -4.86 -31.30
N THR A 213 -27.62 -4.33 -30.52
CA THR A 213 -29.02 -4.77 -30.53
C THR A 213 -29.61 -4.59 -31.92
N PRO A 214 -30.29 -5.61 -32.51
CA PRO A 214 -30.93 -5.45 -33.81
C PRO A 214 -31.98 -4.33 -33.72
N THR A 215 -31.78 -3.26 -34.49
CA THR A 215 -32.74 -2.16 -34.59
C THR A 215 -33.89 -2.60 -35.50
N VAL A 216 -35.12 -2.57 -35.00
CA VAL A 216 -36.32 -2.77 -35.82
C VAL A 216 -36.46 -1.54 -36.73
N GLN A 217 -36.56 -1.77 -38.05
CA GLN A 217 -36.67 -0.71 -39.05
C GLN A 217 -38.05 -0.74 -39.71
N CYS A 218 -38.57 0.45 -40.01
CA CYS A 218 -39.75 0.64 -40.83
C CYS A 218 -39.37 0.50 -42.31
N VAL A 219 -39.90 -0.50 -43.00
CA VAL A 219 -39.76 -0.65 -44.45
C VAL A 219 -41.10 -0.31 -45.10
N VAL A 220 -41.18 0.84 -45.78
CA VAL A 220 -42.45 1.35 -46.29
C VAL A 220 -43.01 0.41 -47.39
N PRO A 221 -44.16 -0.25 -47.20
CA PRO A 221 -44.72 -1.15 -48.19
C PRO A 221 -45.37 -0.38 -49.34
N ASN A 222 -45.73 -1.08 -50.41
CA ASN A 222 -46.42 -0.45 -51.53
C ASN A 222 -47.88 -0.10 -51.17
N LEU A 223 -48.12 1.19 -50.91
CA LEU A 223 -49.45 1.70 -50.53
C LEU A 223 -50.33 2.13 -51.71
N LYS A 224 -49.79 2.17 -52.94
CA LYS A 224 -50.50 2.69 -54.12
C LYS A 224 -51.71 1.81 -54.45
N GLY A 225 -52.86 2.43 -54.67
CA GLY A 225 -54.11 1.73 -54.96
C GLY A 225 -54.85 1.17 -53.73
N LEU A 226 -54.25 1.21 -52.54
CA LEU A 226 -54.92 0.84 -51.29
C LEU A 226 -55.88 1.92 -50.80
N THR A 227 -56.82 1.53 -49.92
CA THR A 227 -57.59 2.47 -49.11
C THR A 227 -56.77 2.89 -47.89
N ALA A 228 -57.08 4.03 -47.29
CA ALA A 228 -56.40 4.48 -46.06
C ALA A 228 -56.47 3.44 -44.93
N LYS A 229 -57.57 2.67 -44.82
CA LYS A 229 -57.73 1.58 -43.86
C LYS A 229 -56.73 0.43 -44.13
N LYS A 230 -56.65 -0.05 -45.36
CA LYS A 230 -55.71 -1.13 -45.74
C LYS A 230 -54.26 -0.69 -45.61
N ALA A 231 -53.95 0.56 -45.97
CA ALA A 231 -52.62 1.13 -45.84
C ALA A 231 -52.15 1.23 -44.38
N ARG A 232 -53.04 1.57 -43.44
CA ARG A 232 -52.73 1.55 -42.01
C ARG A 232 -52.27 0.16 -41.56
N THR A 233 -53.02 -0.89 -41.91
CA THR A 233 -52.67 -2.28 -41.55
C THR A 233 -51.32 -2.70 -42.14
N SER A 234 -51.08 -2.41 -43.42
CA SER A 234 -49.80 -2.72 -44.06
C SER A 234 -48.62 -1.96 -43.44
N LEU A 235 -48.81 -0.71 -43.05
CA LEU A 235 -47.77 0.07 -42.37
C LEU A 235 -47.44 -0.49 -40.99
N THR A 236 -48.46 -0.82 -40.19
CA THR A 236 -48.24 -1.39 -38.85
C THR A 236 -47.52 -2.74 -38.91
N ALA A 237 -47.85 -3.60 -39.89
CA ALA A 237 -47.15 -4.86 -40.11
C ALA A 237 -45.67 -4.69 -40.51
N ALA A 238 -45.31 -3.52 -41.06
CA ALA A 238 -43.96 -3.17 -41.46
C ALA A 238 -43.27 -2.21 -40.47
N HIS A 239 -43.74 -2.15 -39.22
CA HIS A 239 -43.20 -1.27 -38.17
C HIS A 239 -43.24 0.23 -38.49
N CYS A 240 -44.13 0.65 -39.38
CA CYS A 240 -44.37 2.04 -39.75
C CYS A 240 -45.72 2.53 -39.21
N THR A 241 -45.92 3.85 -39.17
CA THR A 241 -47.21 4.44 -38.78
C THR A 241 -47.83 5.25 -39.92
N LEU A 242 -49.16 5.29 -39.98
CA LEU A 242 -49.87 6.13 -40.96
C LEU A 242 -49.78 7.59 -40.50
N GLY A 243 -49.14 8.42 -41.33
CA GLY A 243 -49.01 9.86 -41.13
C GLY A 243 -50.16 10.65 -41.75
N LYS A 244 -49.85 11.84 -42.28
CA LYS A 244 -50.85 12.77 -42.82
C LYS A 244 -51.54 12.18 -44.05
N VAL A 245 -52.87 12.22 -44.07
CA VAL A 245 -53.69 11.81 -45.22
C VAL A 245 -54.17 13.05 -45.97
N SER A 246 -53.49 13.40 -47.06
CA SER A 246 -53.84 14.53 -47.91
C SER A 246 -54.77 14.10 -49.05
N ARG A 247 -55.66 14.99 -49.49
CA ARG A 247 -56.54 14.73 -50.63
C ARG A 247 -56.15 15.60 -51.80
N HIS A 248 -55.98 15.01 -52.98
CA HIS A 248 -55.61 15.75 -54.18
C HIS A 248 -56.49 15.33 -55.37
N ARG A 249 -57.12 16.32 -56.03
CA ARG A 249 -57.95 16.10 -57.23
C ARG A 249 -57.08 15.66 -58.40
N GLY A 250 -57.62 14.83 -59.29
CA GLY A 250 -56.92 14.35 -60.49
C GLY A 250 -57.27 12.92 -60.85
N ARG A 251 -56.59 12.39 -61.87
CA ARG A 251 -56.88 11.07 -62.46
C ARG A 251 -56.59 9.93 -61.47
N GLY A 252 -57.46 8.91 -61.47
CA GLY A 252 -57.32 7.70 -60.64
C GLY A 252 -58.63 7.31 -59.95
N ARG A 253 -58.63 6.13 -59.31
CA ARG A 253 -59.80 5.60 -58.60
C ARG A 253 -60.10 6.41 -57.32
N PRO A 254 -61.34 6.92 -57.13
CA PRO A 254 -61.70 7.65 -55.92
C PRO A 254 -61.48 6.84 -54.64
N GLY A 255 -61.00 7.49 -53.58
CA GLY A 255 -60.72 6.87 -52.28
C GLY A 255 -59.46 5.99 -52.24
N ARG A 256 -58.64 5.98 -53.30
CA ARG A 256 -57.38 5.22 -53.37
C ARG A 256 -56.17 6.12 -53.18
N ILE A 257 -55.14 5.57 -52.56
CA ILE A 257 -53.83 6.21 -52.41
C ILE A 257 -53.14 6.25 -53.77
N VAL A 258 -52.62 7.41 -54.14
CA VAL A 258 -51.87 7.63 -55.39
C VAL A 258 -50.39 7.82 -55.17
N ALA A 259 -50.01 8.29 -53.99
CA ALA A 259 -48.62 8.48 -53.61
C ALA A 259 -48.47 8.36 -52.09
N SER A 260 -47.29 7.94 -51.65
CA SER A 260 -46.84 7.97 -50.26
C SER A 260 -45.50 8.68 -50.16
N SER A 261 -45.25 9.27 -49.00
CA SER A 261 -43.95 9.80 -48.61
C SER A 261 -43.66 9.38 -47.17
N PRO A 262 -42.59 8.60 -46.90
CA PRO A 262 -41.62 8.05 -47.85
C PRO A 262 -42.21 7.13 -48.94
N ARG A 263 -41.45 6.91 -50.02
CA ARG A 263 -41.84 6.04 -51.14
C ARG A 263 -41.81 4.57 -50.72
N ALA A 264 -42.52 3.72 -51.46
CA ALA A 264 -42.43 2.27 -51.27
C ALA A 264 -40.98 1.79 -51.38
N GLY A 265 -40.57 0.90 -50.47
CA GLY A 265 -39.20 0.39 -50.36
C GLY A 265 -38.25 1.28 -49.55
N ALA A 266 -38.70 2.46 -49.08
CA ALA A 266 -37.87 3.30 -48.22
C ALA A 266 -37.71 2.69 -46.83
N THR A 267 -36.47 2.67 -46.34
CA THR A 267 -36.11 2.23 -44.99
C THR A 267 -36.01 3.44 -44.06
N ALA A 268 -36.61 3.35 -42.88
CA ALA A 268 -36.66 4.41 -41.89
C ALA A 268 -36.63 3.83 -40.46
N PRO A 269 -36.41 4.65 -39.43
CA PRO A 269 -36.52 4.21 -38.04
C PRO A 269 -37.92 3.64 -37.72
N GLU A 270 -38.01 2.78 -36.71
CA GLU A 270 -39.28 2.27 -36.21
C GLU A 270 -40.31 3.39 -35.99
N ALA A 271 -41.57 3.08 -36.25
CA ALA A 271 -42.72 3.97 -36.10
C ALA A 271 -42.71 5.24 -36.97
N THR A 272 -41.83 5.32 -37.98
CA THR A 272 -41.81 6.46 -38.92
C THR A 272 -43.19 6.68 -39.55
N LYS A 273 -43.61 7.95 -39.60
CA LYS A 273 -44.91 8.38 -40.13
C LYS A 273 -44.88 8.49 -41.65
N VAL A 274 -45.61 7.61 -42.33
CA VAL A 274 -45.77 7.63 -43.79
C VAL A 274 -47.01 8.42 -44.18
N SER A 275 -46.80 9.58 -44.79
CA SER A 275 -47.88 10.42 -45.31
C SER A 275 -48.38 9.88 -46.65
N VAL A 276 -49.68 9.97 -46.89
CA VAL A 276 -50.31 9.44 -48.11
C VAL A 276 -51.21 10.48 -48.77
N ILE A 277 -51.23 10.45 -50.10
CA ILE A 277 -52.11 11.27 -50.93
C ILE A 277 -53.21 10.38 -51.48
N VAL A 278 -54.47 10.73 -51.22
CA VAL A 278 -55.66 9.96 -51.62
C VAL A 278 -56.49 10.76 -52.62
N ARG A 279 -57.09 10.08 -53.59
CA ARG A 279 -58.10 10.73 -54.46
C ARG A 279 -59.39 10.96 -53.68
N PRO A 280 -59.95 12.17 -53.68
CA PRO A 280 -61.22 12.42 -53.00
C PRO A 280 -62.33 11.55 -53.59
N LYS A 281 -63.24 11.04 -52.74
CA LYS A 281 -64.51 10.49 -53.21
C LYS A 281 -65.41 11.66 -53.63
N ARG A 282 -66.20 11.48 -54.70
CA ARG A 282 -67.28 12.41 -55.03
C ARG A 282 -68.25 12.35 -53.84
N ARG A 283 -68.42 13.48 -53.15
CA ARG A 283 -69.42 13.61 -52.09
C ARG A 283 -70.80 13.66 -52.73
#